data_AF-A0A3R6CKM5-F1
#
_entry.id   AF-A0A3R6CKM5-F1
#
_cell.length_a   1.000
_cell.length_b   1.000
_cell.length_c   1.000
_cell.angle_alpha   90.00
_cell.angle_beta   90.00
_cell.angle_gamma   90.00
#
_symmetry.space_group_name_H-M   'P 1'
#
loop_
_entity.id
_entity.type
_entity.pdbx_description
1 polymer ?
#
loop_
_entity_poly.entity_id
_entity_poly.type
_entity_poly.pdbx_seq_one_letter_code
_entity_poly.pdbx_strand_id
1 'polypeptide(L)'
;MDGNNGIGFANGYYIHNLDSIYVPNRDIKEISLVNKNGTLITKYSYDKDVAPENLSIFSISASYQKQAEVIGRTMYLYSGPNRFNDHDPVSIKFNMDSYDISALPFDYPEYPGSDNKLKKFGLETAFSRCFDGKHFIYSFYYDENIYIASIEHDSIKKIPVKSKYFDKVILPGELTASPQDFCENPWYGNLLYDKYRNIYYRISYPTIEYLIQRKSIDKKYSTRRIIKLWS
;
A
#
# COMPACT_ATOMS: atom_id res chain seq x y z
N MET A 1 9.98 14.00 -20.31
CA MET A 1 10.10 12.52 -20.32
C MET A 1 11.46 12.12 -20.86
N ASP A 2 11.87 12.71 -21.98
CA ASP A 2 13.12 12.40 -22.66
C ASP A 2 14.24 13.42 -22.38
N GLY A 3 15.44 13.14 -22.89
CA GLY A 3 16.68 13.87 -22.64
C GLY A 3 17.62 13.12 -21.71
N ASN A 4 18.86 13.60 -21.53
CA ASN A 4 19.90 12.90 -20.77
C ASN A 4 19.52 12.63 -19.30
N ASN A 5 18.57 13.38 -18.74
CA ASN A 5 18.04 13.21 -17.38
C ASN A 5 16.61 12.66 -17.33
N GLY A 6 16.10 12.11 -18.44
CA GLY A 6 14.73 11.65 -18.56
C GLY A 6 14.42 10.41 -17.71
N ILE A 7 13.48 10.52 -16.76
CA ILE A 7 13.04 9.43 -15.88
C ILE A 7 11.68 8.81 -16.29
N GLY A 8 11.10 9.25 -17.41
CA GLY A 8 9.78 8.78 -17.87
C GLY A 8 8.63 9.20 -16.95
N PHE A 9 7.64 8.31 -16.80
CA PHE A 9 6.46 8.51 -15.95
C PHE A 9 6.75 8.14 -14.49
N ALA A 10 7.25 9.09 -13.71
CA ALA A 10 7.50 8.90 -12.28
C ALA A 10 6.20 8.63 -11.48
N ASN A 11 6.25 7.72 -10.51
CA ASN A 11 5.12 7.41 -9.63
C ASN A 11 5.50 7.36 -8.14
N GLY A 12 5.66 8.55 -7.56
CA GLY A 12 6.13 8.71 -6.19
C GLY A 12 7.64 8.75 -6.10
N TYR A 13 8.19 8.78 -4.89
CA TYR A 13 9.63 8.86 -4.66
C TYR A 13 10.00 8.48 -3.22
N TYR A 14 11.25 8.06 -3.03
CA TYR A 14 11.90 7.97 -1.72
C TYR A 14 13.15 8.84 -1.69
N ILE A 15 13.23 9.74 -0.71
CA ILE A 15 14.40 10.59 -0.49
C ILE A 15 15.26 9.90 0.58
N HIS A 16 16.36 9.27 0.17
CA HIS A 16 17.35 8.76 1.12
C HIS A 16 18.18 9.91 1.68
N ASN A 17 18.65 10.78 0.79
CA ASN A 17 19.28 12.06 1.08
C ASN A 17 19.14 12.94 -0.19
N LEU A 18 19.65 14.17 -0.15
CA LEU A 18 19.51 15.11 -1.26
C LEU A 18 20.26 14.67 -2.53
N ASP A 19 21.25 13.78 -2.45
CA ASP A 19 21.99 13.28 -3.60
C ASP A 19 21.59 11.83 -3.96
N SER A 20 20.53 11.31 -3.34
CA SER A 20 20.02 9.96 -3.57
C SER A 20 18.50 9.91 -3.39
N ILE A 21 17.80 10.22 -4.47
CA ILE A 21 16.34 10.21 -4.56
C ILE A 21 15.94 9.09 -5.53
N TYR A 22 15.23 8.09 -5.02
CA TYR A 22 14.77 6.93 -5.78
C TYR A 22 13.37 7.20 -6.30
N VAL A 23 13.19 7.05 -7.61
CA VAL A 23 11.95 7.41 -8.30
C VAL A 23 11.50 6.20 -9.14
N PRO A 24 10.50 5.42 -8.68
CA PRO A 24 9.95 4.33 -9.46
C PRO A 24 9.19 4.85 -10.68
N ASN A 25 9.27 4.12 -11.77
CA ASN A 25 8.49 4.38 -12.96
C ASN A 25 7.11 3.68 -12.88
N ARG A 26 6.09 4.32 -13.44
CA ARG A 26 4.71 3.83 -13.45
C ARG A 26 4.47 2.72 -14.46
N ASP A 27 5.14 2.77 -15.60
CA ASP A 27 4.78 2.02 -16.80
C ASP A 27 5.79 0.91 -17.12
N ILE A 28 7.01 1.02 -16.58
CA ILE A 28 8.07 0.04 -16.76
C ILE A 28 8.68 -0.39 -15.42
N LYS A 29 9.26 -1.59 -15.39
CA LYS A 29 9.96 -2.15 -14.22
C LYS A 29 11.33 -1.49 -14.01
N GLU A 30 11.32 -0.22 -13.62
CA GLU A 30 12.53 0.58 -13.42
C GLU A 30 12.44 1.50 -12.19
N ILE A 31 13.54 1.65 -11.47
CA ILE A 31 13.76 2.73 -10.49
C ILE A 31 14.87 3.64 -11.01
N SER A 32 14.57 4.93 -11.17
CA SER A 32 15.58 5.96 -11.45
C SER A 32 16.19 6.47 -10.14
N LEU A 33 17.50 6.66 -10.10
CA LEU A 33 18.20 7.37 -9.02
C LEU A 33 18.60 8.76 -9.51
N VAL A 34 18.15 9.79 -8.80
CA VAL A 34 18.44 11.19 -9.13
C VAL A 34 18.97 11.95 -7.91
N ASN A 35 19.66 13.06 -8.15
CA ASN A 35 20.04 14.00 -7.08
C ASN A 35 19.06 15.17 -6.98
N LYS A 36 19.31 16.09 -6.04
CA LYS A 36 18.51 17.31 -5.79
C LYS A 36 18.39 18.24 -6.98
N ASN A 37 19.32 18.17 -7.93
CA ASN A 37 19.30 18.99 -9.14
C ASN A 37 18.48 18.32 -10.26
N GLY A 38 17.89 17.14 -10.01
CA GLY A 38 17.20 16.35 -11.01
C GLY A 38 18.15 15.71 -12.03
N THR A 39 19.45 15.63 -11.73
CA THR A 39 20.40 14.89 -12.58
C THR A 39 20.17 13.40 -12.41
N LEU A 40 20.00 12.69 -13.52
CA LEU A 40 19.92 11.24 -13.52
C LEU A 40 21.30 10.65 -13.21
N ILE A 41 21.39 9.91 -12.12
CA ILE A 41 22.61 9.18 -11.74
C ILE A 41 22.63 7.84 -12.47
N THR A 42 21.54 7.08 -12.39
CA THR A 42 21.40 5.78 -13.08
C THR A 42 19.95 5.30 -13.05
N LYS A 43 19.69 4.19 -13.75
CA LYS A 43 18.42 3.49 -13.86
C LYS A 43 18.61 2.02 -13.55
N TYR A 44 17.78 1.49 -12.66
CA TYR A 44 17.79 0.07 -12.29
C TYR A 44 16.57 -0.61 -12.87
N SER A 45 16.77 -1.47 -13.88
CA SER A 45 15.71 -2.33 -14.39
C SER A 45 15.68 -3.62 -13.58
N TYR A 46 14.50 -3.96 -13.07
CA TYR A 46 14.27 -5.21 -12.33
C TYR A 46 13.42 -6.21 -13.13
N ASP A 47 13.51 -6.11 -14.45
CA ASP A 47 12.88 -7.07 -15.37
C ASP A 47 13.75 -8.32 -15.58
N LYS A 48 15.01 -8.31 -15.11
CA LYS A 48 16.05 -9.31 -15.40
C LYS A 48 16.36 -10.29 -14.25
N ASP A 49 15.81 -10.08 -13.05
CA ASP A 49 16.21 -10.83 -11.86
C ASP A 49 15.38 -12.11 -11.69
N VAL A 50 16.05 -13.22 -11.40
CA VAL A 50 15.72 -14.64 -11.71
C VAL A 50 14.50 -15.25 -10.98
N ALA A 51 13.53 -14.44 -10.54
CA ALA A 51 12.14 -14.86 -10.37
C ALA A 51 11.13 -13.82 -10.91
N PRO A 52 11.31 -13.27 -12.13
CA PRO A 52 10.73 -11.99 -12.55
C PRO A 52 9.33 -12.08 -13.15
N GLU A 53 8.75 -13.28 -13.27
CA GLU A 53 7.46 -13.50 -13.91
C GLU A 53 6.31 -12.92 -13.07
N ASN A 54 6.52 -12.83 -11.75
CA ASN A 54 5.45 -12.59 -10.79
C ASN A 54 5.45 -11.19 -10.16
N LEU A 55 6.56 -10.43 -10.22
CA LEU A 55 6.63 -9.11 -9.59
C LEU A 55 5.98 -8.02 -10.46
N SER A 56 5.00 -7.31 -9.89
CA SER A 56 4.35 -6.18 -10.57
C SER A 56 5.09 -4.87 -10.33
N ILE A 57 4.76 -3.87 -11.16
CA ILE A 57 5.21 -2.49 -10.97
C ILE A 57 4.74 -1.98 -9.60
N PHE A 58 5.60 -1.19 -8.96
CA PHE A 58 5.34 -0.62 -7.64
C PHE A 58 5.49 0.90 -7.65
N SER A 59 4.99 1.53 -6.60
CA SER A 59 5.00 2.98 -6.39
C SER A 59 5.52 3.28 -4.99
N ILE A 60 6.06 4.47 -4.79
CA ILE A 60 6.38 4.97 -3.45
C ILE A 60 5.41 6.12 -3.17
N SER A 61 4.18 5.77 -2.80
CA SER A 61 3.09 6.74 -2.66
C SER A 61 2.69 6.99 -1.22
N ALA A 62 2.51 8.28 -0.90
CA ALA A 62 1.88 8.72 0.33
C ALA A 62 0.34 8.59 0.32
N SER A 63 -0.32 8.49 -0.85
CA SER A 63 -1.79 8.49 -0.96
C SER A 63 -2.46 7.31 -0.26
N TYR A 64 -1.82 6.15 -0.31
CA TYR A 64 -2.22 4.92 0.38
C TYR A 64 -1.32 4.58 1.57
N GLN A 65 -0.44 5.50 1.99
CA GLN A 65 0.62 5.22 2.99
C GLN A 65 1.34 3.91 2.74
N LYS A 66 1.94 3.80 1.54
CA LYS A 66 2.79 2.68 1.15
C LYS A 66 4.20 3.20 0.92
N GLN A 67 4.71 3.91 1.92
CA GLN A 67 6.04 4.47 1.83
C GLN A 67 7.07 3.34 1.80
N ALA A 68 8.19 3.62 1.13
CA ALA A 68 9.37 2.79 1.24
C ALA A 68 9.86 2.85 2.69
N GLU A 69 10.19 1.69 3.25
CA GLU A 69 10.88 1.61 4.54
C GLU A 69 12.32 1.19 4.27
N VAL A 70 13.30 1.83 4.92
CA VAL A 70 14.71 1.48 4.73
C VAL A 70 15.31 1.04 6.05
N ILE A 71 15.80 -0.20 6.08
CA ILE A 71 16.49 -0.78 7.22
C ILE A 71 17.91 -1.12 6.76
N GLY A 72 18.90 -0.39 7.28
CA GLY A 72 20.28 -0.48 6.81
C GLY A 72 20.40 -0.07 5.34
N ARG A 73 20.82 -1.01 4.48
CA ARG A 73 20.96 -0.83 3.01
C ARG A 73 19.88 -1.55 2.22
N THR A 74 18.81 -1.99 2.88
CA THR A 74 17.69 -2.67 2.25
C THR A 74 16.44 -1.80 2.29
N MET A 75 15.86 -1.55 1.12
CA MET A 75 14.61 -0.86 0.94
C MET A 75 13.47 -1.86 0.77
N TYR A 76 12.42 -1.70 1.57
CA TYR A 76 11.22 -2.51 1.53
C TYR A 76 10.15 -1.76 0.76
N LEU A 77 9.74 -2.32 -0.35
CA LEU A 77 8.71 -1.75 -1.24
C LEU A 77 7.51 -2.68 -1.27
N TYR A 78 6.35 -2.16 -1.62
CA TYR A 78 5.23 -3.04 -1.95
C TYR A 78 5.41 -3.57 -3.37
N SER A 79 4.87 -4.75 -3.69
CA SER A 79 4.72 -5.23 -5.06
C SER A 79 3.24 -5.19 -5.43
N GLY A 80 2.91 -4.75 -6.64
CA GLY A 80 1.51 -4.74 -7.10
C GLY A 80 0.94 -6.17 -7.17
N PRO A 81 -0.35 -6.35 -6.85
CA PRO A 81 -1.01 -7.65 -6.91
C PRO A 81 -1.07 -8.19 -8.35
N ASN A 82 -1.03 -9.50 -8.47
CA ASN A 82 -1.21 -10.25 -9.69
C ASN A 82 -1.85 -11.62 -9.38
N ARG A 83 -3.18 -11.65 -9.45
CA ARG A 83 -4.04 -12.82 -9.17
C ARG A 83 -3.80 -14.03 -10.09
N PHE A 84 -3.02 -13.84 -11.17
CA PHE A 84 -2.66 -14.92 -12.09
C PHE A 84 -1.44 -15.71 -11.64
N ASN A 85 -0.69 -15.19 -10.67
CA ASN A 85 0.43 -15.91 -10.09
C ASN A 85 -0.05 -16.87 -9.00
N ASP A 86 0.68 -17.96 -8.82
CA ASP A 86 0.49 -18.84 -7.65
C ASP A 86 1.06 -18.21 -6.37
N HIS A 87 2.10 -17.39 -6.50
CA HIS A 87 2.71 -16.59 -5.44
C HIS A 87 2.60 -15.10 -5.81
N ASP A 88 1.84 -14.35 -5.03
CA ASP A 88 1.52 -12.93 -5.25
C ASP A 88 2.01 -12.07 -4.07
N PRO A 89 3.33 -11.83 -3.99
CA PRO A 89 3.94 -11.21 -2.82
C PRO A 89 3.51 -9.75 -2.68
N VAL A 90 3.10 -9.36 -1.47
CA VAL A 90 2.70 -7.98 -1.14
C VAL A 90 3.91 -7.05 -1.12
N SER A 91 5.11 -7.58 -0.83
CA SER A 91 6.31 -6.78 -0.62
C SER A 91 7.57 -7.42 -1.18
N ILE A 92 8.56 -6.57 -1.45
CA ILE A 92 9.87 -6.94 -1.95
C ILE A 92 10.96 -6.26 -1.11
N LYS A 93 12.17 -6.81 -1.18
CA LYS A 93 13.42 -6.17 -0.77
C LYS A 93 14.16 -5.68 -2.00
N PHE A 94 14.70 -4.48 -1.93
CA PHE A 94 15.64 -3.90 -2.89
C PHE A 94 16.93 -3.56 -2.13
N ASN A 95 18.04 -4.17 -2.53
CA ASN A 95 19.35 -3.84 -1.99
C ASN A 95 19.85 -2.54 -2.63
N MET A 96 20.11 -1.51 -1.83
CA MET A 96 20.46 -0.17 -2.33
C MET A 96 21.93 -0.06 -2.78
N ASP A 97 22.76 -1.08 -2.57
CA ASP A 97 24.16 -1.13 -2.97
C ASP A 97 24.36 -2.04 -4.19
N SER A 98 23.80 -3.25 -4.17
CA SER A 98 23.89 -4.21 -5.29
C SER A 98 22.78 -4.06 -6.32
N TYR A 99 21.67 -3.41 -5.97
CA TYR A 99 20.46 -3.25 -6.78
C TYR A 99 19.65 -4.52 -7.01
N ASP A 100 19.97 -5.60 -6.28
CA ASP A 100 19.21 -6.84 -6.33
C ASP A 100 17.80 -6.66 -5.74
N ILE A 101 16.82 -7.29 -6.39
CA ILE A 101 15.44 -7.38 -5.90
C ILE A 101 15.07 -8.83 -5.56
N SER A 102 14.38 -9.01 -4.43
CA SER A 102 13.80 -10.30 -4.04
C SER A 102 12.40 -10.14 -3.46
N ALA A 103 11.48 -11.05 -3.80
CA ALA A 103 10.18 -11.15 -3.16
C ALA A 103 10.29 -11.51 -1.68
N LEU A 104 9.34 -11.01 -0.88
CA LEU A 104 9.11 -11.47 0.48
C LEU A 104 7.94 -12.46 0.51
N PRO A 105 7.94 -13.46 1.40
CA PRO A 105 7.03 -14.60 1.34
C PRO A 105 5.56 -14.30 1.71
N PHE A 106 5.21 -13.08 2.13
CA PHE A 106 3.83 -12.74 2.46
C PHE A 106 3.03 -12.34 1.21
N ASP A 107 2.07 -13.20 0.86
CA ASP A 107 1.16 -12.99 -0.27
C ASP A 107 -0.03 -12.10 0.06
N TYR A 108 -0.62 -11.51 -0.98
CA TYR A 108 -1.87 -10.77 -0.87
C TYR A 108 -2.94 -11.66 -0.18
N PRO A 109 -3.58 -11.19 0.89
CA PRO A 109 -4.53 -12.02 1.63
C PRO A 109 -5.80 -12.23 0.82
N GLU A 110 -6.35 -13.44 0.92
CA GLU A 110 -7.70 -13.73 0.45
C GLU A 110 -8.74 -13.26 1.47
N TYR A 111 -9.70 -12.47 1.00
CA TYR A 111 -10.89 -12.05 1.73
C TYR A 111 -12.11 -12.10 0.78
N PRO A 112 -13.35 -12.18 1.31
CA PRO A 112 -14.52 -12.41 0.47
C PRO A 112 -14.62 -11.45 -0.73
N GLY A 113 -14.55 -12.01 -1.95
CA GLY A 113 -14.60 -11.29 -3.22
C GLY A 113 -13.26 -10.79 -3.76
N SER A 114 -12.13 -11.05 -3.10
CA SER A 114 -10.79 -10.72 -3.60
C SER A 114 -10.20 -11.78 -4.54
N ASP A 115 -10.79 -12.97 -4.62
CA ASP A 115 -10.34 -14.16 -5.37
C ASP A 115 -10.76 -14.15 -6.85
N ASN A 116 -11.24 -13.01 -7.36
CA ASN A 116 -11.72 -12.90 -8.73
C ASN A 116 -10.58 -12.93 -9.77
N LYS A 117 -10.42 -14.06 -10.48
CA LYS A 117 -9.42 -14.23 -11.55
C LYS A 117 -9.87 -13.73 -12.94
N LEU A 118 -10.94 -12.94 -13.06
CA LEU A 118 -11.30 -12.31 -14.35
C LEU A 118 -10.35 -11.19 -14.77
N LYS A 119 -9.55 -10.67 -13.84
CA LYS A 119 -8.58 -9.60 -14.09
C LYS A 119 -7.32 -9.80 -13.25
N LYS A 120 -6.23 -9.15 -13.68
CA LYS A 120 -4.91 -9.24 -13.04
C LYS A 120 -4.95 -8.79 -11.56
N PHE A 121 -5.71 -7.74 -11.26
CA PHE A 121 -5.82 -7.19 -9.92
C PHE A 121 -7.08 -6.35 -9.72
N GLY A 122 -7.38 -6.02 -8.47
CA GLY A 122 -8.47 -5.11 -8.11
C GLY A 122 -8.25 -4.34 -6.82
N LEU A 123 -9.24 -4.41 -5.93
CA LEU A 123 -9.31 -3.55 -4.74
C LEU A 123 -8.32 -3.95 -3.63
N GLU A 124 -7.64 -5.09 -3.75
CA GLU A 124 -6.48 -5.47 -2.94
C GLU A 124 -5.29 -4.52 -3.14
N THR A 125 -5.27 -3.74 -4.24
CA THR A 125 -4.36 -2.60 -4.37
C THR A 125 -4.66 -1.49 -3.36
N ALA A 126 -5.83 -1.47 -2.71
CA ALA A 126 -6.20 -0.47 -1.73
C ALA A 126 -5.85 -0.97 -0.31
N PHE A 127 -4.64 -0.64 0.13
CA PHE A 127 -4.15 -0.96 1.47
C PHE A 127 -3.12 0.06 1.91
N SER A 128 -2.84 0.09 3.20
CA SER A 128 -1.74 0.87 3.78
C SER A 128 -0.77 -0.02 4.54
N ARG A 129 0.48 0.42 4.63
CA ARG A 129 1.54 -0.26 5.37
C ARG A 129 2.33 0.74 6.22
N CYS A 130 2.61 0.38 7.47
CA CYS A 130 3.59 1.09 8.29
C CYS A 130 4.59 0.13 8.91
N PHE A 131 5.73 0.66 9.36
CA PHE A 131 6.73 -0.07 10.13
C PHE A 131 6.79 0.49 11.55
N ASP A 132 6.73 -0.37 12.56
CA ASP A 132 6.71 0.04 13.98
C ASP A 132 8.11 0.09 14.62
N GLY A 133 9.15 -0.24 13.85
CA GLY A 133 10.52 -0.45 14.32
C GLY A 133 10.91 -1.93 14.46
N LYS A 134 9.92 -2.85 14.45
CA LYS A 134 10.10 -4.30 14.63
C LYS A 134 9.31 -5.12 13.60
N HIS A 135 8.16 -4.63 13.19
CA HIS A 135 7.19 -5.32 12.35
C HIS A 135 6.65 -4.40 11.26
N PHE A 136 6.28 -5.00 10.13
CA PHE A 136 5.44 -4.36 9.13
C PHE A 136 3.96 -4.65 9.44
N ILE A 137 3.14 -3.61 9.45
CA ILE A 137 1.71 -3.72 9.70
C ILE A 137 0.97 -3.38 8.40
N TYR A 138 0.19 -4.33 7.90
CA TYR A 138 -0.63 -4.18 6.71
C TYR A 138 -2.11 -4.04 7.09
N SER A 139 -2.78 -3.06 6.48
CA SER A 139 -4.22 -2.86 6.60
C SER A 139 -4.83 -2.73 5.21
N PHE A 140 -5.49 -3.79 4.76
CA PHE A 140 -6.27 -3.80 3.54
C PHE A 140 -7.62 -3.11 3.77
N TYR A 141 -8.08 -2.34 2.80
CA TYR A 141 -9.23 -1.44 2.98
C TYR A 141 -10.55 -2.19 3.11
N TYR A 142 -10.63 -3.37 2.51
CA TYR A 142 -11.82 -4.23 2.52
C TYR A 142 -11.63 -5.53 3.32
N ASP A 143 -10.64 -5.55 4.21
CA ASP A 143 -10.45 -6.64 5.18
C ASP A 143 -10.65 -6.09 6.60
N GLU A 144 -11.36 -6.83 7.44
CA GLU A 144 -11.56 -6.47 8.84
C GLU A 144 -10.33 -6.76 9.72
N ASN A 145 -9.36 -7.48 9.18
CA ASN A 145 -8.13 -7.82 9.86
C ASN A 145 -6.99 -6.88 9.46
N ILE A 146 -6.00 -6.79 10.35
CA ILE A 146 -4.66 -6.32 10.01
C ILE A 146 -3.69 -7.50 10.06
N TYR A 147 -2.56 -7.36 9.37
CA TYR A 147 -1.50 -8.37 9.33
C TYR A 147 -0.22 -7.76 9.86
N ILE A 148 0.36 -8.41 10.87
CA ILE A 148 1.64 -8.02 11.47
C ILE A 148 2.68 -9.01 10.98
N ALA A 149 3.64 -8.53 10.21
CA ALA A 149 4.71 -9.30 9.62
C ALA A 149 6.04 -9.02 10.31
N SER A 150 6.87 -10.05 10.51
CA SER A 150 8.30 -9.88 10.79
C SER A 150 8.98 -9.10 9.65
N ILE A 151 10.20 -8.60 9.87
CA ILE A 151 10.97 -7.88 8.85
C ILE A 151 11.15 -8.76 7.58
N GLU A 152 11.44 -10.05 7.76
CA GLU A 152 11.60 -11.01 6.67
C GLU A 152 10.27 -11.60 6.17
N HIS A 153 9.15 -11.21 6.77
CA HIS A 153 7.80 -11.67 6.44
C HIS A 153 7.60 -13.20 6.51
N ASP A 154 8.52 -13.92 7.11
CA ASP A 154 8.44 -15.36 7.39
C ASP A 154 7.47 -15.71 8.52
N SER A 155 7.02 -14.71 9.28
CA SER A 155 6.02 -14.83 10.33
C SER A 155 4.96 -13.76 10.17
N ILE A 156 3.70 -14.18 10.03
CA ILE A 156 2.54 -13.30 9.83
C ILE A 156 1.49 -13.59 10.90
N LYS A 157 1.13 -12.57 11.66
CA LYS A 157 0.04 -12.62 12.64
C LYS A 157 -1.15 -11.81 12.13
N LYS A 158 -2.29 -12.48 11.94
CA LYS A 158 -3.58 -11.86 11.58
C LYS A 158 -4.34 -11.46 12.85
N ILE A 159 -4.82 -10.22 12.92
CA ILE A 159 -5.56 -9.70 14.08
C ILE A 159 -6.85 -9.02 13.60
N PRO A 160 -8.03 -9.37 14.15
CA PRO A 160 -9.27 -8.67 13.85
C PRO A 160 -9.27 -7.27 14.48
N VAL A 161 -9.51 -6.25 13.66
CA VAL A 161 -9.51 -4.83 14.08
C VAL A 161 -10.74 -4.16 13.49
N LYS A 162 -11.90 -4.50 14.08
CA LYS A 162 -13.20 -4.08 13.58
C LYS A 162 -13.56 -2.66 14.03
N SER A 163 -14.17 -1.90 13.12
CA SER A 163 -14.87 -0.67 13.48
C SER A 163 -16.11 -1.01 14.31
N LYS A 164 -16.43 -0.16 15.29
CA LYS A 164 -17.72 -0.22 16.00
C LYS A 164 -18.85 0.54 15.30
N TYR A 165 -18.56 1.14 14.14
CA TYR A 165 -19.48 2.04 13.44
C TYR A 165 -20.15 1.39 12.22
N PHE A 166 -19.84 0.13 11.93
CA PHE A 166 -20.49 -0.70 10.93
C PHE A 166 -20.26 -2.17 11.26
N ASP A 167 -21.19 -3.04 10.85
CA ASP A 167 -21.13 -4.48 11.19
C ASP A 167 -20.13 -5.25 10.35
N LYS A 168 -20.00 -4.87 9.08
CA LYS A 168 -19.08 -5.47 8.11
C LYS A 168 -18.64 -4.45 7.06
N VAL A 169 -17.46 -4.67 6.51
CA VAL A 169 -17.04 -4.03 5.25
C VAL A 169 -17.87 -4.56 4.08
N ILE A 170 -18.07 -3.72 3.08
CA ILE A 170 -18.72 -4.11 1.82
C ILE A 170 -17.72 -3.85 0.70
N LEU A 171 -17.26 -4.93 0.05
CA LEU A 171 -16.43 -4.87 -1.14
C LEU A 171 -17.34 -4.62 -2.36
N PRO A 172 -17.22 -3.47 -3.06
CA PRO A 172 -18.01 -3.22 -4.26
C PRO A 172 -17.66 -4.21 -5.37
N GLY A 173 -18.67 -4.63 -6.14
CA GLY A 173 -18.49 -5.54 -7.27
C GLY A 173 -17.60 -4.92 -8.34
N GLU A 174 -16.51 -5.60 -8.71
CA GLU A 174 -15.44 -4.96 -9.48
C GLU A 174 -15.80 -4.55 -10.91
N LEU A 175 -16.84 -5.17 -11.49
CA LEU A 175 -17.35 -4.89 -12.84
C LEU A 175 -18.73 -4.23 -12.84
N THR A 176 -19.39 -4.17 -11.69
CA THR A 176 -20.80 -3.77 -11.56
C THR A 176 -21.00 -2.59 -10.62
N ALA A 177 -20.00 -2.25 -9.79
CA ALA A 177 -20.08 -1.14 -8.86
C ALA A 177 -20.10 0.20 -9.58
N SER A 178 -20.95 1.08 -9.07
CA SER A 178 -20.99 2.49 -9.41
C SER A 178 -19.97 3.28 -8.58
N PRO A 179 -19.58 4.50 -9.00
CA PRO A 179 -18.78 5.41 -8.17
C PRO A 179 -19.39 5.67 -6.78
N GLN A 180 -20.72 5.63 -6.67
CA GLN A 180 -21.45 5.78 -5.41
C GLN A 180 -21.16 4.64 -4.45
N ASP A 181 -21.07 3.39 -4.93
CA ASP A 181 -20.75 2.23 -4.09
C ASP A 181 -19.41 2.40 -3.38
N PHE A 182 -18.40 2.98 -4.02
CA PHE A 182 -17.09 3.25 -3.39
C PHE A 182 -17.15 4.38 -2.35
N CYS A 183 -18.09 5.31 -2.51
CA CYS A 183 -18.25 6.45 -1.60
C CYS A 183 -19.13 6.13 -0.40
N GLU A 184 -20.17 5.31 -0.60
CA GLU A 184 -21.26 5.13 0.37
C GLU A 184 -21.13 3.85 1.19
N ASN A 185 -20.48 2.81 0.67
CA ASN A 185 -20.29 1.56 1.39
C ASN A 185 -19.25 1.70 2.53
N PRO A 186 -19.33 0.87 3.57
CA PRO A 186 -18.35 0.89 4.66
C PRO A 186 -17.04 0.20 4.30
N TRP A 187 -15.91 0.83 4.61
CA TRP A 187 -14.54 0.31 4.39
C TRP A 187 -13.52 0.96 5.33
N TYR A 188 -12.27 0.46 5.35
CA TYR A 188 -11.16 1.02 6.13
C TYR A 188 -10.21 1.83 5.26
N GLY A 189 -9.71 2.94 5.77
CA GLY A 189 -8.63 3.70 5.14
C GLY A 189 -7.24 3.32 5.65
N ASN A 190 -6.35 4.31 5.52
CA ASN A 190 -4.99 4.24 6.00
C ASN A 190 -4.87 3.85 7.48
N LEU A 191 -3.83 3.08 7.77
CA LEU A 191 -3.33 2.75 9.10
C LEU A 191 -2.01 3.51 9.34
N LEU A 192 -2.01 4.30 10.41
CA LEU A 192 -0.92 5.15 10.84
C LEU A 192 -0.31 4.60 12.12
N TYR A 193 1.01 4.58 12.20
CA TYR A 193 1.73 4.38 13.47
C TYR A 193 2.22 5.71 14.01
N ASP A 194 1.82 6.05 15.24
CA ASP A 194 2.31 7.21 15.98
C ASP A 194 3.41 6.75 16.94
N LYS A 195 4.65 6.83 16.46
CA LYS A 195 5.85 6.41 17.22
C LYS A 195 6.08 7.17 18.52
N TYR A 196 5.51 8.37 18.68
CA TYR A 196 5.70 9.17 19.89
C TYR A 196 4.78 8.73 21.01
N ARG A 197 3.63 8.16 20.66
CA ARG A 197 2.64 7.63 21.61
C ARG A 197 2.61 6.12 21.66
N ASN A 198 3.32 5.45 20.75
CA ASN A 198 3.32 4.01 20.58
C ASN A 198 1.90 3.45 20.36
N ILE A 199 1.14 4.08 19.45
CA ILE A 199 -0.24 3.66 19.14
C ILE A 199 -0.50 3.66 17.64
N TYR A 200 -1.53 2.91 17.24
CA TYR A 200 -1.98 2.84 15.86
C TYR A 200 -3.31 3.55 15.66
N TYR A 201 -3.46 4.20 14.52
CA TYR A 201 -4.72 4.76 14.08
C TYR A 201 -5.15 4.11 12.77
N ARG A 202 -6.29 3.41 12.77
CA ARG A 202 -6.90 2.89 11.54
C ARG A 202 -8.12 3.73 11.21
N ILE A 203 -8.13 4.34 10.03
CA ILE A 203 -9.24 5.17 9.60
C ILE A 203 -10.39 4.25 9.15
N SER A 204 -11.62 4.59 9.51
CA SER A 204 -12.83 3.85 9.10
C SER A 204 -13.82 4.78 8.44
N TYR A 205 -14.40 4.35 7.32
CA TYR A 205 -15.46 5.03 6.59
C TYR A 205 -16.76 4.25 6.80
N PRO A 206 -17.69 4.72 7.65
CA PRO A 206 -19.00 4.08 7.80
C PRO A 206 -19.95 4.45 6.66
N THR A 207 -21.06 3.72 6.53
CA THR A 207 -22.09 3.96 5.51
C THR A 207 -22.63 5.40 5.57
N ILE A 208 -22.76 6.05 4.41
CA ILE A 208 -23.20 7.46 4.32
C ILE A 208 -24.67 7.65 4.74
N GLU A 209 -25.54 6.65 4.64
CA GLU A 209 -26.95 6.77 5.04
C GLU A 209 -27.10 7.09 6.55
N TYR A 210 -26.15 6.62 7.38
CA TYR A 210 -26.04 6.99 8.79
C TYR A 210 -25.71 8.49 9.01
N LEU A 211 -25.06 9.13 8.04
CA LEU A 211 -24.81 10.58 8.05
C LEU A 211 -26.03 11.39 7.57
N ILE A 212 -26.95 10.79 6.79
CA ILE A 212 -28.16 11.46 6.31
C ILE A 212 -29.23 11.52 7.41
N GLN A 213 -29.40 10.47 8.23
CA GLN A 213 -30.31 10.53 9.39
C GLN A 213 -29.85 11.53 10.48
N ARG A 214 -28.56 11.86 10.55
CA ARG A 214 -28.06 12.94 11.41
C ARG A 214 -28.13 14.33 10.78
N LYS A 215 -28.27 14.45 9.46
CA LYS A 215 -28.30 15.75 8.76
C LYS A 215 -29.60 16.54 8.91
N SER A 216 -30.63 15.99 9.57
CA SER A 216 -31.76 16.79 10.08
C SER A 216 -31.40 17.57 11.35
N ILE A 217 -30.20 17.35 11.93
CA ILE A 217 -29.65 18.12 13.04
C ILE A 217 -28.21 18.53 12.65
N ASP A 218 -28.06 19.79 12.25
CA ASP A 218 -26.81 20.48 11.89
C ASP A 218 -26.16 20.17 10.53
N LYS A 219 -26.35 21.13 9.61
CA LYS A 219 -25.45 21.38 8.47
C LYS A 219 -24.05 21.79 8.98
N LYS A 220 -23.18 20.82 9.25
CA LYS A 220 -21.73 21.02 9.23
C LYS A 220 -21.03 19.83 8.59
N TYR A 221 -20.00 20.15 7.83
CA TYR A 221 -19.25 19.33 6.89
C TYR A 221 -18.82 17.94 7.38
N SER A 222 -18.62 17.03 6.40
CA SER A 222 -18.01 15.71 6.50
C SER A 222 -16.88 15.64 7.54
N THR A 223 -17.14 15.01 8.69
CA THR A 223 -16.10 14.73 9.68
C THR A 223 -15.56 13.32 9.49
N ARG A 224 -14.34 13.24 8.97
CA ARG A 224 -13.45 12.07 9.05
C ARG A 224 -13.26 11.69 10.53
N ARG A 225 -13.34 10.41 10.88
CA ARG A 225 -13.12 9.95 12.27
C ARG A 225 -11.96 8.96 12.32
N ILE A 226 -11.01 9.27 13.19
CA ILE A 226 -9.82 8.47 13.48
C ILE A 226 -10.20 7.49 14.60
N ILE A 227 -10.03 6.18 14.38
CA ILE A 227 -10.14 5.18 15.46
C ILE A 227 -8.76 5.05 16.13
N LYS A 228 -8.71 5.23 17.45
CA LYS A 228 -7.55 4.94 18.29
C LYS A 228 -7.55 3.46 18.64
N LEU A 229 -6.47 2.75 18.32
CA LEU A 229 -6.33 1.32 18.58
C LEU A 229 -5.21 1.09 19.62
N TRP A 230 -5.63 1.02 20.89
CA TRP A 230 -4.92 0.47 22.06
C TRP A 230 -3.61 1.16 22.52
N SER A 231 -3.15 0.76 23.72
CA SER A 231 -1.91 1.12 24.44
C SER A 231 -1.20 -0.14 24.89
#